data_AF-A0A2N2T4K3-F1
#
_entry.id   AF-A0A2N2T4K3-F1
#
_cell.length_a   1.000
_cell.length_b   1.000
_cell.length_c   1.000
_cell.angle_alpha   90.00
_cell.angle_beta   90.00
_cell.angle_gamma   90.00
#
_symmetry.space_group_name_H-M   'P 1'
#
loop_
_entity.id
_entity.type
_entity.pdbx_description
1 polymer ?
#
loop_
_entity_poly.entity_id
_entity_poly.type
_entity_poly.pdbx_seq_one_letter_code
_entity_poly.pdbx_strand_id
1 'polypeptide(L)'
;MASTDVLARVTALRREIERHNHAYYVLDQPTIPDAEYDRLFRELQALEAEHPELVTSDSPTQRVGGRPLDTLPKVRHAVPMLSIRT
;
A
#
# COMPACT_ATOMS: atom_id res chain seq x y z
N MET A 1 -20.59 0.61 12.98
CA MET A 1 -20.23 1.82 12.21
C MET A 1 -19.06 2.45 12.92
N ALA A 2 -17.89 2.47 12.28
CA ALA A 2 -16.73 3.19 12.80
C ALA A 2 -17.08 4.65 13.15
N SER A 3 -16.51 5.14 14.26
CA SER A 3 -16.63 6.56 14.64
C SER A 3 -16.02 7.45 13.56
N THR A 4 -16.59 8.63 13.35
CA THR A 4 -16.04 9.63 12.41
C THR A 4 -14.57 9.96 12.71
N ASP A 5 -14.19 9.91 13.99
CA ASP A 5 -12.81 10.11 14.45
C ASP A 5 -11.87 9.02 13.94
N VAL A 6 -12.30 7.74 14.00
CA VAL A 6 -11.52 6.60 13.50
C VAL A 6 -11.34 6.70 11.98
N LEU A 7 -12.40 7.06 11.25
CA LEU A 7 -12.31 7.26 9.80
C LEU A 7 -11.32 8.38 9.44
N ALA A 8 -11.34 9.48 10.19
CA ALA A 8 -10.41 10.58 10.01
C ALA A 8 -8.96 10.13 10.29
N ARG A 9 -8.73 9.37 11.36
CA ARG A 9 -7.40 8.83 11.72
C ARG A 9 -6.86 7.87 10.66
N VAL A 10 -7.66 6.91 10.21
CA VAL A 10 -7.29 5.97 9.12
C VAL A 10 -6.94 6.73 7.86
N THR A 11 -7.73 7.74 7.48
CA THR A 11 -7.46 8.56 6.29
C THR A 11 -6.16 9.34 6.43
N ALA A 12 -5.87 9.89 7.61
CA ALA A 12 -4.63 10.61 7.87
C ALA A 12 -3.40 9.68 7.78
N LEU A 13 -3.46 8.51 8.44
CA LEU A 13 -2.40 7.50 8.42
C LEU A 13 -2.11 7.02 7.00
N ARG A 14 -3.14 6.73 6.19
CA ARG A 14 -2.98 6.36 4.78
C ARG A 14 -2.21 7.42 4.01
N ARG A 15 -2.62 8.68 4.13
CA ARG A 15 -1.94 9.79 3.45
C ARG A 15 -0.49 9.94 3.90
N GLU A 16 -0.20 9.73 5.17
CA GLU A 16 1.15 9.85 5.72
C GLU A 16 2.06 8.73 5.24
N ILE A 17 1.62 7.49 5.37
CA ILE A 17 2.33 6.31 4.87
C ILE A 17 2.59 6.42 3.36
N GLU A 18 1.62 6.89 2.57
CA GLU A 18 1.81 7.08 1.13
C GLU A 18 2.87 8.14 0.79
N ARG A 19 2.96 9.23 1.57
CA ARG A 19 4.03 10.21 1.40
C ARG A 19 5.40 9.59 1.67
N HIS A 20 5.51 8.80 2.73
CA HIS A 20 6.75 8.11 3.07
C HIS A 20 7.12 7.04 2.04
N ASN A 21 6.14 6.27 1.55
CA ASN A 21 6.33 5.31 0.47
C ASN A 21 6.84 5.97 -0.81
N HIS A 22 6.25 7.10 -1.21
CA HIS A 22 6.72 7.83 -2.38
C HIS A 22 8.16 8.33 -2.16
N ALA A 23 8.45 8.89 -0.99
CA ALA A 23 9.79 9.37 -0.67
C ALA A 23 10.84 8.24 -0.69
N TYR A 24 10.50 7.06 -0.15
CA TYR A 24 11.37 5.89 -0.11
C TYR A 24 11.52 5.22 -1.49
N TYR A 25 10.41 4.84 -2.14
CA TYR A 25 10.43 4.01 -3.35
C TYR A 25 10.61 4.79 -4.66
N VAL A 26 10.21 6.07 -4.71
CA VAL A 26 10.24 6.87 -5.95
C VAL A 26 11.37 7.89 -5.92
N LEU A 27 11.54 8.60 -4.79
CA LEU A 27 12.50 9.68 -4.68
C LEU A 27 13.86 9.26 -4.12
N ASP A 28 13.98 8.03 -3.59
CA ASP A 28 15.17 7.52 -2.89
C ASP A 28 15.64 8.48 -1.77
N GLN A 29 14.67 9.09 -1.07
CA GLN A 29 14.86 10.11 -0.05
C GLN A 29 13.97 9.82 1.17
N PRO A 30 14.29 8.78 1.97
CA PRO A 30 13.50 8.46 3.15
C PRO A 30 13.44 9.63 4.13
N THR A 31 12.23 10.05 4.51
CA THR A 31 12.01 11.19 5.40
C THR A 31 11.92 10.82 6.87
N ILE A 32 11.70 9.54 7.18
CA ILE A 32 11.60 9.00 8.54
C ILE A 32 12.37 7.68 8.64
N PRO A 33 12.86 7.31 9.84
CA PRO A 33 13.45 5.99 10.07
C PRO A 33 12.41 4.87 9.94
N ASP A 34 12.86 3.67 9.56
CA ASP A 34 12.01 2.48 9.40
C ASP A 34 11.16 2.17 10.63
N ALA A 35 11.71 2.36 11.85
CA ALA A 35 10.98 2.12 13.08
C ALA A 35 9.76 3.06 13.28
N GLU A 36 9.83 4.29 12.78
CA GLU A 36 8.69 5.22 12.79
C GLU A 36 7.66 4.82 11.74
N TYR A 37 8.12 4.45 10.54
CA TYR A 37 7.25 3.93 9.48
C TYR A 37 6.47 2.70 9.96
N ASP A 38 7.16 1.74 10.58
CA ASP A 38 6.57 0.51 11.12
C ASP A 38 5.49 0.80 12.17
N ARG A 39 5.68 1.83 13.01
CA ARG A 39 4.68 2.24 14.00
C ARG A 39 3.41 2.75 13.34
N LEU A 40 3.54 3.66 12.37
CA LEU A 40 2.41 4.19 11.61
C LEU A 40 1.66 3.07 10.88
N PHE A 41 2.41 2.15 10.28
CA PHE A 41 1.85 1.02 9.54
C PHE A 41 1.11 0.04 10.44
N ARG A 42 1.68 -0.30 11.61
CA ARG A 42 1.01 -1.16 12.61
C ARG A 42 -0.24 -0.51 13.19
N GLU A 43 -0.23 0.81 13.41
CA GLU A 43 -1.42 1.54 13.84
C GLU A 43 -2.53 1.46 12.80
N LEU A 44 -2.21 1.69 11.53
CA LEU A 44 -3.18 1.54 10.43
C LEU A 44 -3.73 0.12 10.35
N GLN A 45 -2.87 -0.90 10.46
CA GLN A 45 -3.29 -2.30 10.48
C GLN A 45 -4.23 -2.63 11.65
N ALA A 46 -3.94 -2.13 12.85
CA ALA A 46 -4.78 -2.37 14.02
C ALA A 46 -6.18 -1.76 13.83
N LEU A 47 -6.24 -0.51 13.37
CA LEU A 47 -7.52 0.17 13.10
C LEU A 47 -8.32 -0.54 11.99
N GLU A 48 -7.65 -1.01 10.95
CA GLU A 48 -8.30 -1.77 9.86
C GLU A 48 -8.75 -3.18 10.30
N ALA A 49 -8.05 -3.80 11.25
CA ALA A 49 -8.45 -5.08 11.83
C ALA A 49 -9.68 -4.92 12.75
N GLU A 50 -9.74 -3.83 13.52
CA GLU A 50 -10.88 -3.48 14.38
C GLU A 50 -12.10 -3.02 13.55
N HIS A 51 -11.85 -2.41 12.39
CA HIS A 51 -12.89 -1.90 11.49
C HIS A 51 -12.70 -2.42 10.05
N PRO A 52 -13.06 -3.69 9.78
CA PRO A 52 -12.93 -4.28 8.45
C PRO A 52 -13.70 -3.50 7.36
N GLU A 53 -14.75 -2.76 7.72
CA GLU A 53 -15.50 -1.90 6.79
C GLU A 53 -14.68 -0.73 6.24
N LEU A 54 -13.57 -0.37 6.89
CA LEU A 54 -12.69 0.72 6.46
C LEU A 54 -11.61 0.26 5.49
N VAL A 55 -11.37 -1.05 5.35
CA VAL A 55 -10.33 -1.59 4.45
C VAL A 55 -10.67 -1.28 3.00
N THR A 56 -9.74 -0.64 2.29
CA THR A 56 -9.88 -0.31 0.87
C THR A 56 -8.76 -0.94 0.06
N SER A 57 -9.02 -1.25 -1.21
CA SER A 57 -8.06 -1.92 -2.11
C SER A 57 -6.83 -1.06 -2.43
N ASP A 58 -6.92 0.26 -2.26
CA ASP A 58 -5.84 1.21 -2.42
C ASP A 58 -5.04 1.45 -1.12
N SER A 59 -5.45 0.86 0.01
CA SER A 59 -4.77 1.01 1.30
C SER A 59 -3.33 0.46 1.24
N PRO A 60 -2.35 1.15 1.86
CA PRO A 60 -0.97 0.68 1.92
C PRO A 60 -0.83 -0.73 2.50
N THR A 61 -1.71 -1.14 3.42
CA THR A 61 -1.71 -2.46 4.05
C THR A 61 -2.06 -3.59 3.08
N GLN A 62 -2.70 -3.28 1.96
CA GLN A 62 -3.09 -4.23 0.91
C GLN A 62 -2.03 -4.37 -0.19
N ARG A 63 -0.98 -3.54 -0.19
CA ARG A 63 0.02 -3.48 -1.27
C ARG A 63 1.06 -4.60 -1.26
N VAL A 64 1.02 -5.50 -0.29
CA VAL A 64 1.96 -6.63 -0.21
C VAL A 64 1.21 -7.92 0.11
N GLY A 65 1.35 -8.94 -0.73
CA GLY A 65 0.99 -10.32 -0.38
C GLY A 65 -0.50 -10.59 -0.20
N GLY A 66 -1.28 -10.44 -1.28
CA GLY A 66 -2.53 -11.20 -1.41
C GLY A 66 -2.25 -12.71 -1.49
N ARG A 67 -3.29 -13.54 -1.39
CA ARG A 67 -3.14 -14.99 -1.60
C ARG A 67 -2.51 -15.22 -2.98
N PRO A 68 -1.40 -15.99 -3.11
CA PRO A 68 -0.79 -16.25 -4.40
C PRO A 68 -1.84 -16.85 -5.34
N LEU A 69 -1.91 -16.33 -6.57
CA LEU A 69 -2.70 -16.97 -7.61
C LEU A 69 -1.98 -18.26 -8.02
N ASP A 70 -2.71 -19.37 -8.10
CA ASP A 70 -2.14 -20.67 -8.53
C ASP A 70 -1.55 -20.59 -9.95
N THR A 71 -2.13 -19.74 -10.80
CA THR A 71 -1.63 -19.47 -12.15
C THR A 71 -1.90 -18.02 -12.58
N LEU A 72 -0.95 -17.43 -13.31
CA LEU A 72 -1.14 -16.17 -14.02
C LEU A 72 -1.63 -16.49 -15.44
N PRO A 73 -2.84 -16.04 -15.85
CA PRO A 73 -3.32 -16.28 -17.19
C PRO A 73 -2.44 -15.57 -18.22
N LYS A 74 -2.18 -16.23 -19.36
CA LYS A 74 -1.43 -15.62 -20.47
C LYS A 74 -2.28 -14.52 -21.10
N VAL A 75 -1.78 -13.29 -21.07
CA VAL A 75 -2.40 -12.14 -21.75
C VAL A 75 -1.60 -11.85 -23.01
N ARG A 76 -2.27 -11.70 -24.15
CA ARG A 76 -1.60 -11.33 -25.41
C ARG A 76 -1.43 -9.82 -25.46
N HIS A 77 -0.19 -9.35 -25.57
CA HIS A 77 0.08 -7.93 -25.82
C HIS A 77 -0.45 -7.53 -27.20
N ALA A 78 -1.20 -6.44 -27.28
CA ALA A 78 -1.72 -5.91 -28.55
C ALA A 78 -0.60 -5.42 -29.49
N VAL A 79 0.51 -4.96 -28.91
CA VAL A 79 1.72 -4.55 -29.61
C VAL A 79 2.87 -5.47 -29.20
N PRO A 80 3.71 -5.97 -30.13
CA PRO A 80 4.87 -6.78 -29.78
C PRO A 80 5.83 -6.03 -28.84
N MET A 81 6.28 -6.68 -27.77
CA MET A 81 7.39 -6.17 -26.96
C MET A 81 8.70 -6.42 -27.72
N LEU A 82 9.39 -5.33 -28.10
CA LEU A 82 10.62 -5.40 -28.89
C LEU A 82 11.84 -5.58 -27.98
N SER A 83 12.77 -6.47 -28.34
CA SER A 83 14.06 -6.63 -27.65
C SER A 83 15.10 -5.64 -28.17
N ILE A 84 15.93 -5.11 -27.27
CA ILE A 84 17.10 -4.30 -27.64
C ILE A 84 18.19 -5.24 -28.16
N ARG A 85 18.86 -4.89 -29.27
CA ARG A 85 20.07 -5.58 -29.75
C ARG A 85 21.29 -4.90 -29.12
N THR A 86 22.13 -5.68 -28.43
CA THR A 86 23.43 -5.25 -27.91
C THR A 86 24.47 -5.23 -29.03
#